data_AF-A0A2P2E3J8-F1
#
_entry.id   AF-A0A2P2E3J8-F1
#
_cell.length_a   1.000
_cell.length_b   1.000
_cell.length_c   1.000
_cell.angle_alpha   90.00
_cell.angle_beta   90.00
_cell.angle_gamma   90.00
#
_symmetry.space_group_name_H-M   'P 1'
#
loop_
_entity.id
_entity.type
_entity.pdbx_description
1 polymer ?
#
loop_
_entity_poly.entity_id
_entity_poly.type
_entity_poly.pdbx_seq_one_letter_code
_entity_poly.pdbx_strand_id
1 'polypeptide(L)'
;MAKKIVQNLKQGNALKNKDADALKKSFALSEDLHVEYAKILVSLWSYACNVDGQVKKGESQLISELVNVLFEPGCLLSEYKDRKKEVLLVLSETFENPLPMKTVSKSVLGNDQYCLNFYEDAVCIVASDGTLNATEVEFLNDLAQELQISPMDKHQVERKYLGNL
;
A
#
# COMPACT_ATOMS: atom_id res chain seq x y z
N MET A 1 -25.41 9.82 -46.97
CA MET A 1 -25.09 10.28 -45.60
C MET A 1 -25.16 9.19 -44.51
N ALA A 2 -25.72 8.00 -44.77
CA ALA A 2 -25.80 6.91 -43.77
C ALA A 2 -24.48 6.13 -43.50
N LYS A 3 -23.48 6.19 -44.39
CA LYS A 3 -22.23 5.42 -44.23
C LYS A 3 -21.29 5.98 -43.14
N LYS A 4 -21.33 7.29 -42.87
CA LYS A 4 -20.46 7.95 -41.87
C LYS A 4 -20.94 7.73 -40.43
N ILE A 5 -22.25 7.61 -40.23
CA ILE A 5 -22.87 7.37 -38.90
C ILE A 5 -22.63 5.91 -38.45
N VAL A 6 -22.70 4.95 -39.38
CA VAL A 6 -22.42 3.53 -39.09
C VAL A 6 -20.93 3.29 -38.75
N GLN A 7 -20.02 4.09 -39.31
CA GLN A 7 -18.59 4.00 -39.02
C GLN A 7 -18.24 4.54 -37.62
N ASN A 8 -18.91 5.62 -37.19
CA ASN A 8 -18.77 6.17 -35.83
C ASN A 8 -19.38 5.25 -34.75
N LEU A 9 -20.48 4.55 -35.05
CA LEU A 9 -21.07 3.55 -34.14
C LEU A 9 -20.20 2.30 -33.98
N LYS A 10 -19.47 1.89 -35.03
CA LYS A 10 -18.50 0.80 -34.95
C LYS A 10 -17.23 1.18 -34.18
N GLN A 11 -16.79 2.43 -34.23
CA GLN A 11 -15.66 2.93 -33.42
C GLN A 11 -16.04 3.13 -31.94
N GLY A 12 -17.28 3.52 -31.63
CA GLY A 12 -17.77 3.65 -30.25
C GLY A 12 -17.86 2.33 -29.47
N ASN A 13 -18.08 1.20 -30.15
CA ASN A 13 -18.08 -0.13 -29.52
C ASN A 13 -16.68 -0.74 -29.35
N ALA A 14 -15.67 -0.24 -30.07
CA ALA A 14 -14.28 -0.69 -29.89
C ALA A 14 -13.59 -0.01 -28.71
N LEU A 15 -14.03 1.19 -28.32
CA LEU A 15 -13.49 1.94 -27.17
C LEU A 15 -14.13 1.55 -25.84
N LYS A 16 -15.40 1.10 -25.82
CA LYS A 16 -16.07 0.69 -24.58
C LYS A 16 -15.62 -0.67 -24.02
N ASN A 17 -15.02 -1.54 -24.82
CA ASN A 17 -14.62 -2.88 -24.36
C ASN A 17 -13.30 -2.90 -23.60
N LYS A 18 -12.37 -1.96 -23.85
CA LYS A 18 -11.11 -1.94 -23.10
C LYS A 18 -11.31 -1.44 -21.66
N ASP A 19 -12.10 -0.41 -21.49
CA ASP A 19 -12.40 0.13 -20.15
C ASP A 19 -13.33 -0.79 -19.36
N ALA A 20 -14.28 -1.46 -20.03
CA ALA A 20 -15.15 -2.46 -19.39
C ALA A 20 -14.40 -3.76 -19.04
N ASP A 21 -13.47 -4.22 -19.88
CA ASP A 21 -12.61 -5.36 -19.54
C ASP A 21 -11.58 -4.99 -18.47
N ALA A 22 -11.03 -3.77 -18.49
CA ALA A 22 -10.17 -3.27 -17.42
C ALA A 22 -10.94 -3.14 -16.09
N LEU A 23 -12.19 -2.64 -16.11
CA LEU A 23 -13.06 -2.60 -14.94
C LEU A 23 -13.45 -4.00 -14.45
N LYS A 24 -13.76 -4.94 -15.35
CA LYS A 24 -14.07 -6.32 -14.96
C LYS A 24 -12.84 -7.03 -14.41
N LYS A 25 -11.66 -6.77 -14.97
CA LYS A 25 -10.39 -7.32 -14.50
C LYS A 25 -9.95 -6.68 -13.19
N SER A 26 -10.24 -5.40 -12.95
CA SER A 26 -10.00 -4.74 -11.67
C SER A 26 -10.97 -5.24 -10.60
N PHE A 27 -12.24 -5.48 -10.95
CA PHE A 27 -13.21 -6.16 -10.08
C PHE A 27 -12.77 -7.58 -9.72
N ALA A 28 -12.25 -8.34 -10.69
CA ALA A 28 -11.72 -9.69 -10.43
C ALA A 28 -10.42 -9.67 -9.61
N LEU A 29 -9.64 -8.59 -9.66
CA LEU A 29 -8.47 -8.40 -8.80
C LEU A 29 -8.85 -7.95 -7.39
N SER A 30 -9.95 -7.21 -7.21
CA SER A 30 -10.44 -6.77 -5.90
C SER A 30 -11.10 -7.86 -5.06
N GLU A 31 -11.27 -9.07 -5.60
CA GLU A 31 -11.74 -10.24 -4.86
C GLU A 31 -10.60 -11.20 -4.51
N ASP A 32 -9.37 -10.90 -4.95
CA ASP A 32 -8.21 -11.74 -4.68
C ASP A 32 -7.53 -11.38 -3.36
N LEU A 33 -7.39 -12.39 -2.50
CA LEU A 33 -6.83 -12.24 -1.15
C LEU A 33 -5.41 -11.65 -1.13
N HIS A 34 -4.56 -11.97 -2.11
CA HIS A 34 -3.20 -11.43 -2.16
C HIS A 34 -3.20 -9.94 -2.51
N VAL A 35 -4.08 -9.52 -3.43
CA VAL A 35 -4.24 -8.11 -3.81
C VAL A 35 -4.88 -7.32 -2.68
N GLU A 36 -5.89 -7.87 -2.01
CA GLU A 36 -6.51 -7.23 -0.83
C GLU A 36 -5.52 -7.08 0.32
N TYR A 37 -4.67 -8.07 0.57
CA TYR A 37 -3.61 -7.94 1.56
C TYR A 37 -2.54 -6.91 1.15
N ALA A 38 -2.20 -6.83 -0.14
CA ALA A 38 -1.30 -5.79 -0.65
C ALA A 38 -1.88 -4.38 -0.48
N LYS A 39 -3.21 -4.21 -0.65
CA LYS A 39 -3.89 -2.93 -0.39
C LYS A 39 -3.79 -2.52 1.07
N ILE A 40 -3.87 -3.46 2.00
CA ILE A 40 -3.69 -3.21 3.44
C ILE A 40 -2.27 -2.68 3.71
N LEU A 41 -1.23 -3.36 3.19
CA LEU A 41 0.16 -2.92 3.32
C LEU A 41 0.37 -1.52 2.75
N VAL A 42 -0.08 -1.29 1.52
CA VAL A 42 0.05 0.00 0.83
C VAL A 42 -0.70 1.11 1.57
N SER A 43 -1.83 0.80 2.21
CA SER A 43 -2.56 1.78 3.03
C SER A 43 -1.75 2.19 4.26
N LEU A 44 -1.13 1.23 4.95
CA LEU A 44 -0.22 1.53 6.07
C LEU A 44 0.95 2.40 5.61
N TRP A 45 1.57 2.04 4.49
CA TRP A 45 2.70 2.76 3.93
C TRP A 45 2.34 4.19 3.53
N SER A 46 1.15 4.40 2.98
CA SER A 46 0.61 5.73 2.67
C SER A 46 0.47 6.61 3.91
N TYR A 47 -0.06 6.06 5.02
CA TYR A 47 -0.11 6.81 6.27
C TYR A 47 1.30 7.13 6.80
N ALA A 48 2.21 6.16 6.77
CA ALA A 48 3.57 6.32 7.28
C ALA A 48 4.40 7.35 6.50
N CYS A 49 4.24 7.47 5.18
CA CYS A 49 4.99 8.45 4.39
C CYS A 49 4.32 9.84 4.31
N ASN A 50 3.12 10.01 4.86
CA ASN A 50 2.36 11.25 4.72
C ASN A 50 1.81 11.74 6.07
N VAL A 51 2.48 11.37 7.16
CA VAL A 51 2.07 11.71 8.53
C VAL A 51 1.94 13.23 8.73
N ASP A 52 2.88 14.00 8.19
CA ASP A 52 2.91 15.46 8.26
C ASP A 52 2.26 16.15 7.03
N GLY A 53 1.66 15.37 6.13
CA GLY A 53 1.08 15.84 4.88
C GLY A 53 2.12 16.15 3.78
N GLN A 54 3.39 15.81 3.98
CA GLN A 54 4.46 16.00 2.99
C GLN A 54 5.24 14.70 2.74
N VAL A 55 4.93 14.03 1.63
CA VAL A 55 5.73 12.89 1.18
C VAL A 55 7.12 13.36 0.76
N LYS A 56 8.15 12.93 1.50
CA LYS A 56 9.55 13.23 1.18
C LYS A 56 10.04 12.30 0.07
N LYS A 57 11.05 12.76 -0.68
CA LYS A 57 11.60 12.00 -1.80
C LYS A 57 12.17 10.64 -1.38
N GLY A 58 12.79 10.55 -0.20
CA GLY A 58 13.35 9.31 0.35
C GLY A 58 12.27 8.26 0.62
N GLU A 59 11.19 8.67 1.29
CA GLU A 59 10.04 7.82 1.60
C GLU A 59 9.39 7.30 0.32
N SER A 60 9.14 8.18 -0.67
CA SER A 60 8.54 7.78 -1.95
C SER A 60 9.37 6.75 -2.72
N GLN A 61 10.70 6.89 -2.68
CA GLN A 61 11.60 5.91 -3.28
C GLN A 61 11.52 4.57 -2.54
N LEU A 62 11.55 4.58 -1.21
CA LEU A 62 11.42 3.38 -0.39
C LEU A 62 10.09 2.66 -0.65
N ILE A 63 8.96 3.38 -0.71
CA ILE A 63 7.65 2.77 -1.04
C ILE A 63 7.68 2.13 -2.43
N SER A 64 8.30 2.79 -3.41
CA SER A 64 8.43 2.24 -4.76
C SER A 64 9.24 0.93 -4.76
N GLU A 65 10.29 0.86 -3.94
CA GLU A 65 11.10 -0.35 -3.76
C GLU A 65 10.30 -1.47 -3.07
N LEU A 66 9.60 -1.16 -1.97
CA LEU A 66 8.75 -2.11 -1.24
C LEU A 66 7.64 -2.69 -2.14
N VAL A 67 6.95 -1.86 -2.91
CA VAL A 67 5.94 -2.30 -3.88
C VAL A 67 6.55 -3.22 -4.94
N ASN A 68 7.77 -2.94 -5.40
CA ASN A 68 8.45 -3.81 -6.37
C ASN A 68 8.79 -5.18 -5.77
N VAL A 69 9.25 -5.22 -4.51
CA VAL A 69 9.55 -6.47 -3.79
C VAL A 69 8.32 -7.38 -3.70
N LEU A 70 7.11 -6.83 -3.58
CA LEU A 70 5.89 -7.65 -3.58
C LEU A 70 5.77 -8.56 -4.82
N PHE A 71 6.34 -8.17 -5.97
CA PHE A 71 6.30 -8.95 -7.20
C PHE A 71 7.50 -9.91 -7.37
N GLU A 72 8.45 -9.93 -6.45
CA GLU A 72 9.61 -10.82 -6.53
C GLU A 72 9.22 -12.30 -6.35
N PRO A 73 10.00 -13.28 -6.87
CA PRO A 73 9.68 -14.70 -6.71
C PRO A 73 9.48 -15.08 -5.22
N GLY A 74 8.36 -15.73 -4.90
CA GLY A 74 8.03 -16.16 -3.53
C GLY A 74 7.39 -15.08 -2.66
N CYS A 75 7.19 -13.87 -3.18
CA CYS A 75 6.50 -12.79 -2.49
C CYS A 75 4.99 -12.76 -2.80
N LEU A 76 4.28 -11.90 -2.05
CA LEU A 76 2.82 -11.79 -2.03
C LEU A 76 2.17 -11.69 -3.42
N LEU A 77 2.76 -10.91 -4.32
CA LEU A 77 2.23 -10.65 -5.66
C LEU A 77 3.07 -11.32 -6.76
N SER A 78 3.85 -12.35 -6.42
CA SER A 78 4.75 -13.04 -7.34
C SER A 78 4.04 -13.66 -8.55
N GLU A 79 2.80 -14.12 -8.37
CA GLU A 79 1.95 -14.70 -9.42
C GLU A 79 1.35 -13.63 -10.36
N TYR A 80 1.43 -12.36 -9.99
CA TYR A 80 0.87 -11.24 -10.74
C TYR A 80 1.85 -10.56 -11.69
N LYS A 81 3.05 -11.13 -11.91
CA LYS A 81 4.09 -10.53 -12.77
C LYS A 81 3.57 -10.14 -14.16
N ASP A 82 2.77 -11.01 -14.79
CA ASP A 82 2.20 -10.75 -16.12
C ASP A 82 1.10 -9.69 -16.11
N ARG A 83 0.49 -9.44 -14.93
CA ARG A 83 -0.54 -8.43 -14.68
C ARG A 83 -0.02 -7.24 -13.86
N LYS A 84 1.30 -7.09 -13.72
CA LYS A 84 1.92 -6.09 -12.83
C LYS A 84 1.39 -4.68 -13.05
N LYS A 85 1.19 -4.26 -14.30
CA LYS A 85 0.64 -2.94 -14.62
C LYS A 85 -0.77 -2.74 -14.08
N GLU A 86 -1.63 -3.75 -14.18
CA GLU A 86 -3.01 -3.67 -13.68
C GLU A 86 -3.03 -3.60 -12.15
N VAL A 87 -2.21 -4.43 -11.49
CA VAL A 87 -2.11 -4.44 -10.02
C VAL A 87 -1.51 -3.15 -9.49
N LEU A 88 -0.48 -2.61 -10.14
CA LEU A 88 0.11 -1.32 -9.76
C LEU A 88 -0.89 -0.17 -9.84
N LEU A 89 -1.81 -0.17 -10.82
CA LEU A 89 -2.87 0.85 -10.89
C LEU A 89 -3.77 0.78 -9.64
N VAL A 90 -4.19 -0.42 -9.26
CA VAL A 90 -5.02 -0.65 -8.07
C VAL A 90 -4.29 -0.23 -6.79
N LEU A 91 -3.02 -0.60 -6.64
CA LEU A 91 -2.20 -0.22 -5.48
C LEU A 91 -1.95 1.28 -5.44
N SER A 92 -1.73 1.93 -6.59
CA SER A 92 -1.55 3.40 -6.65
C SER A 92 -2.82 4.13 -6.23
N GLU A 93 -4.00 3.68 -6.70
CA GLU A 93 -5.30 4.24 -6.29
C GLU A 93 -5.53 4.06 -4.78
N THR A 94 -5.15 2.89 -4.24
CA THR A 94 -5.21 2.61 -2.81
C THR A 94 -4.23 3.47 -2.01
N PHE A 95 -3.04 3.75 -2.54
CA PHE A 95 -2.07 4.62 -1.88
C PHE A 95 -2.59 6.05 -1.75
N GLU A 96 -3.25 6.59 -2.79
CA GLU A 96 -3.86 7.91 -2.73
C GLU A 96 -5.15 7.95 -1.88
N ASN A 97 -5.85 6.81 -1.78
CA ASN A 97 -7.08 6.66 -1.01
C ASN A 97 -6.96 5.47 -0.05
N PRO A 98 -6.15 5.58 1.01
CA PRO A 98 -5.84 4.46 1.88
C PRO A 98 -7.08 3.95 2.61
N LEU A 99 -7.09 2.64 2.87
CA LEU A 99 -8.08 2.02 3.73
C LEU A 99 -8.00 2.64 5.13
N PRO A 100 -9.13 2.78 5.87
CA PRO A 100 -9.09 3.31 7.23
C PRO A 100 -8.10 2.55 8.12
N MET A 101 -7.33 3.26 8.95
CA MET A 101 -6.33 2.63 9.84
C MET A 101 -6.91 1.50 10.70
N LYS A 102 -8.17 1.63 11.17
CA LYS A 102 -8.87 0.56 11.90
C LYS A 102 -9.09 -0.72 11.08
N THR A 103 -9.22 -0.61 9.76
CA THR A 103 -9.29 -1.76 8.86
C THR A 103 -7.92 -2.41 8.72
N VAL A 104 -6.88 -1.59 8.60
CA VAL A 104 -5.48 -2.05 8.53
C VAL A 104 -5.10 -2.80 9.80
N SER A 105 -5.29 -2.21 10.99
CA SER A 105 -4.95 -2.84 12.27
C SER A 105 -5.71 -4.14 12.50
N LYS A 106 -7.03 -4.16 12.27
CA LYS A 106 -7.86 -5.36 12.42
C LYS A 106 -7.44 -6.53 11.55
N SER A 107 -6.76 -6.29 10.43
CA SER A 107 -6.31 -7.37 9.55
C SER A 107 -5.18 -8.20 10.14
N VAL A 108 -4.44 -7.65 11.11
CA VAL A 108 -3.28 -8.30 11.74
C VAL A 108 -3.46 -8.56 13.24
N LEU A 109 -4.42 -7.89 13.88
CA LEU A 109 -4.70 -8.07 15.31
C LEU A 109 -4.94 -9.54 15.69
N GLY A 110 -4.30 -9.98 16.78
CA GLY A 110 -4.32 -11.37 17.23
C GLY A 110 -3.20 -12.23 16.65
N ASN A 111 -2.35 -11.68 15.78
CA ASN A 111 -1.10 -12.29 15.34
C ASN A 111 0.08 -11.36 15.65
N ASP A 112 0.76 -11.63 16.76
CA ASP A 112 1.85 -10.79 17.27
C ASP A 112 2.96 -10.55 16.24
N GLN A 113 3.29 -11.57 15.43
CA GLN A 113 4.31 -11.43 14.40
C GLN A 113 3.88 -10.47 13.30
N TYR A 114 2.61 -10.50 12.87
CA TYR A 114 2.11 -9.60 11.85
C TYR A 114 1.92 -8.18 12.37
N CYS A 115 1.44 -8.03 13.60
CA CYS A 115 1.43 -6.73 14.27
C CYS A 115 2.84 -6.13 14.32
N LEU A 116 3.85 -6.92 14.73
CA LEU A 116 5.22 -6.44 14.82
C LEU A 116 5.80 -6.09 13.45
N ASN A 117 5.57 -6.91 12.42
CA ASN A 117 6.01 -6.63 11.06
C ASN A 117 5.40 -5.32 10.52
N PHE A 118 4.11 -5.09 10.76
CA PHE A 118 3.44 -3.85 10.35
C PHE A 118 4.03 -2.65 11.06
N TYR A 119 4.26 -2.78 12.37
CA TYR A 119 4.89 -1.70 13.14
C TYR A 119 6.31 -1.41 12.63
N GLU A 120 7.09 -2.46 12.34
CA GLU A 120 8.45 -2.35 11.81
C GLU A 120 8.49 -1.69 10.42
N ASP A 121 7.58 -2.04 9.51
CA ASP A 121 7.44 -1.39 8.20
C ASP A 121 7.20 0.12 8.37
N ALA A 122 6.27 0.49 9.24
CA ALA A 122 5.96 1.89 9.51
C ALA A 122 7.17 2.64 10.08
N VAL A 123 7.86 2.08 11.09
CA VAL A 123 9.08 2.67 11.64
C VAL A 123 10.16 2.83 10.57
N CYS A 124 10.37 1.83 9.72
CA CYS A 124 11.35 1.88 8.63
C CYS A 124 11.06 3.01 7.63
N ILE A 125 9.78 3.23 7.29
CA ILE A 125 9.36 4.26 6.34
C ILE A 125 9.56 5.65 6.95
N VAL A 126 9.03 5.86 8.16
CA VAL A 126 9.10 7.15 8.84
C VAL A 126 10.55 7.52 9.16
N ALA A 127 11.40 6.53 9.49
CA ALA A 127 12.83 6.76 9.77
C ALA A 127 13.68 6.97 8.51
N SER A 128 13.13 6.83 7.30
CA SER A 128 13.92 6.76 6.06
C SER A 128 14.67 8.05 5.72
N ASP A 129 14.24 9.19 6.26
CA ASP A 129 14.88 10.50 6.08
C ASP A 129 15.91 10.82 7.20
N GLY A 130 16.02 9.96 8.22
CA GLY A 130 17.02 10.00 9.27
C GLY A 130 16.65 10.78 10.54
N THR A 131 15.54 11.53 10.56
CA THR A 131 15.10 12.25 11.78
C THR A 131 13.60 12.32 11.90
N LEU A 132 13.07 11.87 13.04
CA LEU A 132 11.64 11.95 13.33
C LEU A 132 11.22 13.34 13.82
N ASN A 133 10.14 13.86 13.27
CA ASN A 133 9.41 15.00 13.82
C ASN A 133 8.39 14.57 14.89
N ALA A 134 7.79 15.54 15.59
CA ALA A 134 6.86 15.25 16.68
C ALA A 134 5.59 14.51 16.22
N THR A 135 5.10 14.82 15.02
CA THR A 135 3.89 14.20 14.44
C THR A 135 4.16 12.75 14.04
N GLU A 136 5.32 12.48 13.48
CA GLU A 136 5.83 11.14 13.16
C GLU A 136 5.98 10.27 14.42
N VAL A 137 6.51 10.84 15.51
CA VAL A 137 6.58 10.16 16.81
C VAL A 137 5.18 9.86 17.36
N GLU A 138 4.26 10.82 17.30
CA GLU A 138 2.87 10.64 17.75
C GLU A 138 2.18 9.53 16.95
N PHE A 139 2.32 9.54 15.62
CA PHE A 139 1.81 8.49 14.75
C PHE A 139 2.34 7.09 15.13
N LEU A 140 3.64 6.95 15.38
CA LEU A 140 4.22 5.67 15.77
C LEU A 140 3.71 5.20 17.15
N ASN A 141 3.48 6.12 18.08
CA ASN A 141 2.90 5.79 19.38
C ASN A 141 1.45 5.31 19.24
N ASP A 142 0.64 6.02 18.46
CA ASP A 142 -0.76 5.66 18.19
C ASP A 142 -0.86 4.32 17.47
N LEU A 143 0.00 4.09 16.46
CA LEU A 143 0.06 2.83 15.74
C LEU A 143 0.47 1.67 16.65
N ALA A 144 1.48 1.86 17.51
CA ALA A 144 1.90 0.85 18.48
C ALA A 144 0.76 0.47 19.44
N GLN A 145 -0.02 1.46 19.90
CA GLN A 145 -1.19 1.23 20.73
C GLN A 145 -2.30 0.47 19.99
N GLU A 146 -2.62 0.90 18.77
CA GLU A 146 -3.65 0.27 17.94
C GLU A 146 -3.31 -1.19 17.59
N LEU A 147 -2.02 -1.49 17.34
CA LEU A 147 -1.49 -2.83 17.07
C LEU A 147 -1.18 -3.64 18.34
N GLN A 148 -1.37 -3.06 19.53
CA GLN A 148 -1.09 -3.67 20.83
C GLN A 148 0.36 -4.14 20.99
N ILE A 149 1.30 -3.39 20.42
CA ILE A 149 2.74 -3.69 20.52
C ILE A 149 3.21 -3.48 21.95
N SER A 150 3.97 -4.44 22.48
CA SER A 150 4.52 -4.31 23.83
C SER A 150 5.55 -3.16 23.87
N PRO A 151 5.71 -2.45 25.00
CA PRO A 151 6.73 -1.41 25.13
C PRO A 151 8.15 -1.89 24.84
N MET A 152 8.43 -3.17 25.12
CA MET A 152 9.74 -3.78 24.87
C MET A 152 10.00 -3.99 23.37
N ASP A 153 9.03 -4.55 22.66
CA ASP A 153 9.13 -4.78 21.21
C ASP A 153 9.17 -3.44 20.47
N LYS A 154 8.34 -2.48 20.88
CA LYS A 154 8.36 -1.10 20.38
C LYS A 154 9.76 -0.52 20.45
N HIS A 155 10.36 -0.55 21.65
CA HIS A 155 11.70 -0.01 21.87
C HIS A 155 12.77 -0.75 21.07
N GLN A 156 12.66 -2.07 20.93
CA GLN A 156 13.60 -2.87 20.14
C GLN A 156 13.56 -2.50 18.65
N VAL A 157 12.35 -2.35 18.08
CA VAL A 157 12.17 -1.93 16.68
C VAL A 157 12.65 -0.50 16.48
N GLU A 158 12.21 0.44 17.32
CA GLU A 158 12.65 1.84 17.23
C GLU A 158 14.18 1.95 17.29
N ARG A 159 14.83 1.22 18.20
CA ARG A 159 16.29 1.22 18.31
C ARG A 159 17.00 0.71 17.07
N LYS A 160 16.41 -0.27 16.36
CA LYS A 160 16.99 -0.85 15.14
C LYS A 160 17.10 0.18 14.01
N TYR A 161 16.13 1.09 13.88
CA TYR A 161 16.04 2.04 12.77
C TYR A 161 16.45 3.46 13.14
N LEU A 162 16.20 3.87 14.39
CA LEU A 162 16.42 5.24 14.88
C LEU A 162 17.70 5.36 15.72
N GLY A 163 18.33 4.24 16.05
CA GLY A 163 19.52 4.20 16.91
C GLY A 163 19.17 4.43 18.39
N ASN A 164 20.05 5.11 19.13
CA ASN A 164 19.78 5.46 20.52
C ASN A 164 19.01 6.79 20.55
N LEU A 165 17.68 6.73 20.62
CA LEU A 165 16.84 7.82 21.14
C LEU A 165 17.05 7.98 22.65
#